data_AF-A0A8C3UYT8-F1
#
_entry.id   AF-A0A8C3UYT8-F1
#
_cell.length_a   1.000
_cell.length_b   1.000
_cell.length_c   1.000
_cell.angle_alpha   90.00
_cell.angle_beta   90.00
_cell.angle_gamma   90.00
#
_symmetry.space_group_name_H-M   'P 1'
#
loop_
_entity.id
_entity.type
_entity.pdbx_description
1 polymer ?
#
loop_
_entity_poly.entity_id
_entity_poly.type
_entity_poly.pdbx_seq_one_letter_code
_entity_poly.pdbx_strand_id
1 'polypeptide(L)'
;TPGSRGKGKQPEAQKSTWICWIYPLDPSPASLPFSGRAPYPSVPPELGSPRLDTGMTPPRKTLFPPEKICMDWRQKRRPGAGLHNLGSTCYLNVILQCLTYTAPLANYLLSRHHSRFCRQQGFCMMCIMEAHVRKVLYSSAAAIRPRAVIRDLKCKQCFNRPDFPGDAYEFLRCTVNAMQRACLTGSRE
;
A
#
# COMPACT_ATOMS: atom_id res chain seq x y z
N THR A 1 -50.15 18.60 -9.46
CA THR A 1 -48.81 19.21 -9.40
C THR A 1 -47.80 18.18 -8.94
N PRO A 2 -46.91 17.65 -9.81
CA PRO A 2 -45.80 16.82 -9.39
C PRO A 2 -44.56 17.69 -9.16
N GLY A 3 -44.06 17.73 -7.92
CA GLY A 3 -42.82 18.41 -7.56
C GLY A 3 -41.65 17.42 -7.54
N SER A 4 -40.97 17.28 -8.66
CA SER A 4 -39.67 16.62 -8.78
C SER A 4 -38.60 17.40 -8.00
N ARG A 5 -38.04 16.81 -6.93
CA ARG A 5 -36.85 17.36 -6.23
C ARG A 5 -35.62 16.53 -6.55
N GLY A 6 -34.64 17.21 -7.14
CA GLY A 6 -33.53 16.63 -7.89
C GLY A 6 -32.54 15.78 -7.08
N LYS A 7 -31.97 14.80 -7.78
CA LYS A 7 -30.76 14.09 -7.37
C LYS A 7 -29.61 15.09 -7.29
N GLY A 8 -29.14 15.37 -6.07
CA GLY A 8 -27.90 16.11 -5.85
C GLY A 8 -26.73 15.34 -6.49
N LYS A 9 -26.12 15.96 -7.50
CA LYS A 9 -24.85 15.50 -8.08
C LYS A 9 -23.77 15.65 -7.01
N GLN A 10 -23.17 14.53 -6.63
CA GLN A 10 -21.99 14.51 -5.76
C GLN A 10 -20.78 14.99 -6.59
N PRO A 11 -19.95 15.92 -6.12
CA PRO A 11 -18.87 16.48 -6.94
C PRO A 11 -17.77 15.43 -7.18
N GLU A 12 -17.57 15.07 -8.45
CA GLU A 12 -16.56 14.10 -8.91
C GLU A 12 -15.12 14.63 -8.88
N ALA A 13 -14.93 15.93 -8.65
CA ALA A 13 -13.62 16.58 -8.77
C ALA A 13 -12.66 16.34 -7.58
N GLN A 14 -13.13 15.76 -6.47
CA GLN A 14 -12.36 15.68 -5.23
C GLN A 14 -11.62 14.35 -5.02
N LYS A 15 -11.79 13.36 -5.91
CA LYS A 15 -11.23 12.01 -5.75
C LYS A 15 -9.84 11.85 -6.41
N SER A 16 -9.53 12.68 -7.40
CA SER A 16 -8.23 12.72 -8.08
C SER A 16 -7.16 13.44 -7.25
N THR A 17 -7.55 14.39 -6.41
CA THR A 17 -6.61 15.21 -5.63
C THR A 17 -5.89 14.39 -4.55
N TRP A 18 -6.54 13.41 -3.92
CA TRP A 18 -5.92 12.60 -2.86
C TRP A 18 -4.73 11.76 -3.34
N ILE A 19 -4.74 11.31 -4.59
CA ILE A 19 -3.63 10.54 -5.18
C ILE A 19 -2.43 11.47 -5.46
N CYS A 20 -2.68 12.74 -5.82
CA CYS A 20 -1.64 13.74 -6.05
C CYS A 20 -0.94 14.23 -4.76
N TRP A 21 -1.54 14.06 -3.57
CA TRP A 21 -0.89 14.47 -2.31
C TRP A 21 0.09 13.44 -1.74
N ILE A 22 0.10 12.20 -2.25
CA ILE A 22 1.05 11.16 -1.82
C ILE A 22 2.37 11.23 -2.60
N TYR A 23 2.45 12.02 -3.68
CA TYR A 23 3.69 12.26 -4.42
C TYR A 23 3.79 13.75 -4.81
N PRO A 24 4.83 14.49 -4.37
CA PRO A 24 5.20 15.71 -5.06
C PRO A 24 5.63 15.31 -6.48
N LEU A 25 4.84 15.74 -7.47
CA LEU A 25 5.29 15.77 -8.85
C LEU A 25 6.45 16.77 -8.91
N ASP A 26 7.66 16.24 -9.01
CA ASP A 26 8.89 16.99 -9.20
C ASP A 26 8.81 17.80 -10.52
N PRO A 27 8.87 19.14 -10.50
CA PRO A 27 9.20 19.91 -11.69
C PRO A 27 10.72 20.11 -11.75
N SER A 28 11.32 19.62 -12.84
CA SER A 28 12.72 19.82 -13.24
C SER A 28 13.19 21.29 -13.09
N PRO A 29 14.50 21.55 -12.85
CA PRO A 29 14.96 22.78 -12.22
C PRO A 29 15.13 23.91 -13.24
N ALA A 30 14.32 24.96 -13.09
CA ALA A 30 14.58 26.25 -13.71
C ALA A 30 14.81 27.29 -12.59
N SER A 31 16.09 27.56 -12.35
CA SER A 31 16.67 28.84 -11.90
C SER A 31 15.80 29.76 -11.03
N LEU A 32 16.11 29.80 -9.73
CA LEU A 32 15.95 31.01 -8.92
C LEU A 32 17.27 31.31 -8.19
N PRO A 33 17.70 32.59 -8.13
CA PRO A 33 18.97 32.97 -7.54
C PRO A 33 18.93 32.84 -6.01
N PHE A 34 19.84 32.06 -5.45
CA PHE A 34 20.02 31.91 -4.02
C PHE A 34 20.75 33.14 -3.47
N SER A 35 20.01 34.05 -2.86
CA SER A 35 20.58 35.16 -2.09
C SER A 35 20.79 34.72 -0.64
N GLY A 36 22.05 34.54 -0.27
CA GLY A 36 22.63 34.75 1.06
C GLY A 36 22.02 34.04 2.27
N ARG A 37 22.68 32.97 2.74
CA ARG A 37 22.81 32.67 4.18
C ARG A 37 24.15 31.98 4.48
N ALA A 38 24.73 32.35 5.62
CA ALA A 38 26.12 32.14 6.03
C ALA A 38 26.57 30.66 6.11
N PRO A 39 27.88 30.36 6.05
CA PRO A 39 28.39 28.99 6.12
C PRO A 39 28.25 28.44 7.54
N TYR A 40 27.65 27.26 7.67
CA TYR A 40 27.77 26.45 8.88
C TYR A 40 29.20 25.89 8.98
N PRO A 41 29.79 25.76 10.19
CA PRO A 41 31.15 25.25 10.34
C PRO A 41 31.23 23.77 9.94
N SER A 42 32.22 23.46 9.13
CA SER A 42 32.56 22.12 8.66
C SER A 42 33.01 21.23 9.83
N VAL A 43 32.37 20.06 9.99
CA VAL A 43 32.82 19.01 10.92
C VAL A 43 33.97 18.23 10.25
N PRO A 44 35.12 17.98 10.93
CA PRO A 44 36.21 17.21 10.35
C PRO A 44 35.87 15.71 10.20
N PRO A 45 36.50 15.00 9.25
CA PRO A 45 36.31 13.57 9.09
C PRO A 45 37.14 12.77 10.11
N GLU A 46 36.69 11.52 10.35
CA GLU A 46 37.32 10.42 11.11
C GLU A 46 37.00 10.35 12.62
N LEU A 47 36.09 9.43 13.01
CA LEU A 47 36.43 8.23 13.80
C LEU A 47 35.19 7.32 13.92
N GLY A 48 35.40 6.01 13.78
CA GLY A 48 34.38 4.98 13.49
C GLY A 48 33.07 5.05 14.26
N SER A 49 31.96 4.89 13.55
CA SER A 49 30.63 4.74 14.14
C SER A 49 30.58 3.52 15.07
N PRO A 50 30.17 3.67 16.34
CA PRO A 50 29.83 2.54 17.18
C PRO A 50 28.62 1.85 16.56
N ARG A 51 28.77 0.57 16.21
CA ARG A 51 27.59 -0.27 15.94
C ARG A 51 26.75 -0.26 17.21
N LEU A 52 25.54 0.28 17.12
CA LEU A 52 24.50 0.11 18.13
C LEU A 52 24.21 -1.40 18.24
N ASP A 53 24.91 -2.07 19.15
CA ASP A 53 24.65 -3.45 19.54
C ASP A 53 23.35 -3.48 20.36
N THR A 54 22.24 -3.41 19.63
CA THR A 54 20.94 -3.74 20.19
C THR A 54 20.95 -5.26 20.27
N GLY A 55 21.01 -5.85 21.47
CA GLY A 55 21.14 -7.30 21.73
C GLY A 55 19.99 -8.18 21.21
N MET A 56 19.60 -7.98 19.95
CA MET A 56 18.61 -8.72 19.21
C MET A 56 19.37 -9.78 18.41
N THR A 57 19.10 -11.06 18.67
CA THR A 57 19.73 -12.12 17.89
C THR A 57 19.40 -11.92 16.40
N PRO A 58 20.38 -12.04 15.48
CA PRO A 58 20.13 -11.85 14.07
C PRO A 58 19.03 -12.83 13.58
N PRO A 59 18.16 -12.39 12.67
CA PRO A 59 17.04 -13.19 12.20
C PRO A 59 17.54 -14.47 11.51
N ARG A 60 16.93 -15.61 11.86
CA ARG A 60 17.28 -16.92 11.28
C ARG A 60 17.08 -17.00 9.76
N LYS A 61 16.17 -16.19 9.22
CA LYS A 61 15.86 -16.14 7.78
C LYS A 61 15.43 -14.74 7.39
N THR A 62 16.13 -14.13 6.45
CA THR A 62 15.75 -12.86 5.82
C THR A 62 14.96 -13.15 4.56
N LEU A 63 13.64 -12.95 4.61
CA LEU A 63 12.76 -13.23 3.47
C LEU A 63 12.92 -12.21 2.33
N PHE A 64 13.19 -10.95 2.70
CA PHE A 64 13.31 -9.83 1.77
C PHE A 64 14.59 -9.05 2.12
N PRO A 65 15.74 -9.40 1.53
CA PRO A 65 16.99 -8.66 1.75
C PRO A 65 16.82 -7.19 1.35
N PRO A 66 17.16 -6.22 2.21
CA PRO A 66 16.99 -4.79 1.92
C PRO A 66 17.60 -4.35 0.59
N GLU A 67 18.72 -4.96 0.22
CA GLU A 67 19.48 -4.67 -1.01
C GLU A 67 18.70 -5.05 -2.27
N LYS A 68 17.71 -5.96 -2.14
CA LYS A 68 16.84 -6.39 -3.23
C LYS A 68 15.52 -5.60 -3.27
N ILE A 69 15.30 -4.70 -2.33
CA ILE A 69 14.09 -3.87 -2.24
C ILE A 69 14.32 -2.58 -3.05
N CYS A 70 13.53 -2.41 -4.10
CA CYS A 70 13.50 -1.17 -4.86
C CYS A 70 12.47 -0.22 -4.22
N MET A 71 12.94 0.91 -3.70
CA MET A 71 12.09 1.91 -3.03
C MET A 71 11.23 2.73 -4.01
N ASP A 72 11.63 2.74 -5.29
CA ASP A 72 10.94 3.46 -6.35
C ASP A 72 10.04 2.57 -7.19
N TRP A 73 9.15 3.18 -7.98
CA TRP A 73 8.36 2.46 -8.97
C TRP A 73 9.25 1.92 -10.09
N ARG A 74 9.28 0.60 -10.29
CA ARG A 74 10.05 -0.01 -11.39
C ARG A 74 9.57 0.41 -12.78
N GLN A 75 8.32 0.86 -12.88
CA GLN A 75 7.72 1.28 -14.14
C GLN A 75 6.87 2.53 -13.91
N LYS A 76 7.07 3.56 -14.74
CA LYS A 76 6.21 4.74 -14.78
C LYS A 76 4.82 4.32 -15.25
N ARG A 77 3.79 4.66 -14.49
CA ARG A 77 2.40 4.25 -14.73
C ARG A 77 1.46 5.42 -14.50
N ARG A 78 0.35 5.42 -15.23
CA ARG A 78 -0.78 6.30 -14.89
C ARG A 78 -1.41 5.83 -13.58
N PRO A 79 -2.06 6.73 -12.82
CA PRO A 79 -2.86 6.33 -11.68
C PRO A 79 -3.84 5.21 -12.07
N GLY A 80 -3.89 4.16 -11.26
CA GLY A 80 -4.83 3.06 -11.42
C GLY A 80 -6.23 3.41 -10.96
N ALA A 81 -7.12 2.42 -11.01
CA ALA A 81 -8.52 2.59 -10.67
C ALA A 81 -8.76 2.94 -9.18
N GLY A 82 -9.76 3.78 -8.92
CA GLY A 82 -10.31 3.97 -7.58
C GLY A 82 -11.05 2.73 -7.06
N LEU A 83 -11.54 2.79 -5.82
CA LEU A 83 -12.39 1.73 -5.24
C LEU A 83 -13.80 2.25 -4.98
N HIS A 84 -14.81 1.52 -5.44
CA HIS A 84 -16.18 1.82 -5.07
C HIS A 84 -16.41 1.54 -3.59
N ASN A 85 -17.02 2.50 -2.88
CA ASN A 85 -17.50 2.29 -1.52
C ASN A 85 -18.81 1.49 -1.58
N LEU A 86 -18.85 0.31 -0.98
CA LEU A 86 -19.98 -0.61 -1.01
C LEU A 86 -20.80 -0.60 0.29
N GLY A 87 -20.83 0.54 0.98
CA GLY A 87 -21.44 0.70 2.31
C GLY A 87 -20.48 0.22 3.41
N SER A 88 -20.19 1.09 4.38
CA SER A 88 -19.25 0.86 5.49
C SER A 88 -17.87 0.31 5.11
N THR A 89 -17.40 0.45 3.86
CA THR A 89 -16.09 -0.08 3.41
C THR A 89 -15.01 0.98 3.21
N CYS A 90 -15.26 2.24 3.56
CA CYS A 90 -14.30 3.33 3.34
C CYS A 90 -12.96 3.09 4.05
N TYR A 91 -12.98 2.60 5.29
CA TYR A 91 -11.77 2.29 6.07
C TYR A 91 -10.87 1.30 5.32
N LEU A 92 -11.46 0.24 4.78
CA LEU A 92 -10.76 -0.80 4.02
C LEU A 92 -10.25 -0.25 2.68
N ASN A 93 -11.05 0.56 1.99
CA ASN A 93 -10.66 1.14 0.71
C ASN A 93 -9.42 2.04 0.83
N VAL A 94 -9.33 2.84 1.90
CA VAL A 94 -8.16 3.70 2.17
C VAL A 94 -6.92 2.82 2.33
N ILE A 95 -6.98 1.81 3.19
CA ILE A 95 -5.83 0.94 3.44
C ILE A 95 -5.40 0.16 2.19
N LEU A 96 -6.34 -0.36 1.42
CA LEU A 96 -6.02 -1.05 0.17
C LEU A 96 -5.31 -0.13 -0.83
N GLN A 97 -5.74 1.12 -0.94
CA GLN A 97 -5.07 2.09 -1.79
C GLN A 97 -3.67 2.42 -1.27
N CYS A 98 -3.51 2.64 0.04
CA CYS A 98 -2.18 2.85 0.65
C CYS A 98 -1.24 1.68 0.33
N LEU A 99 -1.67 0.44 0.55
CA LEU A 99 -0.85 -0.75 0.26
C LEU A 99 -0.56 -0.90 -1.24
N THR A 100 -1.52 -0.55 -2.10
CA THR A 100 -1.36 -0.63 -3.56
C THR A 100 -0.35 0.37 -4.09
N TYR A 101 -0.26 1.56 -3.47
CA TYR A 101 0.63 2.63 -3.92
C TYR A 101 1.94 2.75 -3.14
N THR A 102 2.22 1.83 -2.20
CA THR A 102 3.56 1.65 -1.64
C THR A 102 4.47 0.97 -2.66
N ALA A 103 5.29 1.75 -3.38
CA ALA A 103 6.16 1.29 -4.47
C ALA A 103 6.88 -0.06 -4.21
N PRO A 104 7.63 -0.25 -3.10
CA PRO A 104 8.31 -1.52 -2.84
C PRO A 104 7.36 -2.72 -2.77
N LEU A 105 6.23 -2.56 -2.09
CA LEU A 105 5.22 -3.60 -1.94
C LEU A 105 4.52 -3.88 -3.27
N ALA A 106 4.16 -2.83 -4.01
CA ALA A 106 3.53 -2.93 -5.31
C ALA A 106 4.43 -3.67 -6.31
N ASN A 107 5.71 -3.32 -6.36
CA ASN A 107 6.71 -3.99 -7.19
C ASN A 107 6.74 -5.51 -6.91
N TYR A 108 6.75 -5.89 -5.63
CA TYR A 108 6.74 -7.29 -5.23
C TYR A 108 5.43 -8.00 -5.63
N LEU A 109 4.28 -7.43 -5.30
CA LEU A 109 2.97 -8.02 -5.59
C LEU A 109 2.69 -8.14 -7.11
N LEU A 110 3.22 -7.21 -7.91
CA LEU A 110 3.12 -7.26 -9.35
C LEU A 110 3.96 -8.39 -9.97
N SER A 111 5.08 -8.76 -9.32
CA SER A 111 5.98 -9.85 -9.78
C SER A 111 5.36 -11.25 -9.74
N ARG A 112 4.27 -11.43 -8.97
CA ARG A 112 3.59 -12.73 -8.77
C ARG A 112 4.47 -13.81 -8.16
N HIS A 113 5.56 -13.44 -7.51
CA HIS A 113 6.47 -14.41 -6.94
C HIS A 113 5.76 -15.29 -5.91
N HIS A 114 4.90 -14.74 -5.05
CA HIS A 114 4.26 -15.52 -4.00
C HIS A 114 3.28 -16.55 -4.58
N SER A 115 2.35 -16.14 -5.44
CA SER A 115 1.35 -17.08 -5.99
C SER A 115 1.94 -18.20 -6.85
N ARG A 116 3.15 -18.04 -7.40
CA ARG A 116 3.85 -19.11 -8.14
C ARG A 116 4.25 -20.30 -7.25
N PHE A 117 4.53 -20.06 -5.97
CA PHE A 117 4.98 -21.08 -5.02
C PHE A 117 3.99 -21.32 -3.87
N CYS A 118 2.90 -20.57 -3.82
CA CYS A 118 1.89 -20.70 -2.78
C CYS A 118 1.13 -22.03 -2.92
N ARG A 119 1.26 -22.91 -1.93
CA ARG A 119 0.50 -24.17 -1.82
C ARG A 119 -0.69 -24.07 -0.84
N GLN A 120 -0.98 -22.88 -0.31
CA GLN A 120 -2.08 -22.70 0.64
C GLN A 120 -3.44 -22.92 -0.05
N GLN A 121 -4.23 -23.86 0.47
CA GLN A 121 -5.60 -24.09 0.01
C GLN A 121 -6.56 -23.10 0.66
N GLY A 122 -7.39 -22.44 -0.15
CA GLY A 122 -8.39 -21.48 0.31
C GLY A 122 -7.86 -20.05 0.43
N PHE A 123 -7.63 -19.58 1.66
CA PHE A 123 -7.34 -18.17 1.93
C PHE A 123 -5.84 -17.90 2.03
N CYS A 124 -5.30 -17.12 1.09
CA CYS A 124 -3.95 -16.58 1.17
C CYS A 124 -3.99 -15.06 0.94
N MET A 125 -3.61 -14.30 1.97
CA MET A 125 -3.61 -12.83 1.90
C MET A 125 -2.67 -12.31 0.81
N MET A 126 -1.49 -12.90 0.66
CA MET A 126 -0.54 -12.50 -0.38
C MET A 126 -1.12 -12.70 -1.79
N CYS A 127 -1.73 -13.86 -2.06
CA CYS A 127 -2.40 -14.11 -3.35
C CYS A 127 -3.55 -13.13 -3.62
N ILE A 128 -4.35 -12.81 -2.59
CA ILE A 128 -5.44 -11.83 -2.69
C ILE A 128 -4.89 -10.44 -3.03
N MET A 129 -3.83 -10.01 -2.35
CA MET A 129 -3.20 -8.71 -2.59
C MET A 129 -2.51 -8.63 -3.95
N GLU A 130 -1.85 -9.71 -4.42
CA GLU A 130 -1.28 -9.79 -5.77
C GLU A 130 -2.36 -9.62 -6.86
N ALA A 131 -3.53 -10.23 -6.66
CA ALA A 131 -4.67 -10.08 -7.57
C ALA A 131 -5.27 -8.67 -7.49
N HIS A 132 -5.40 -8.11 -6.28
CA HIS A 132 -5.94 -6.78 -6.05
C HIS A 132 -5.10 -5.69 -6.72
N VAL A 133 -3.80 -5.63 -6.43
CA VAL A 133 -2.88 -4.61 -6.95
C VAL A 133 -2.86 -4.61 -8.48
N ARG A 134 -2.82 -5.80 -9.10
CA ARG A 134 -2.90 -5.91 -10.57
C ARG A 134 -4.23 -5.39 -11.09
N LYS A 135 -5.34 -5.74 -10.44
CA LYS A 135 -6.65 -5.27 -10.88
C LYS A 135 -6.77 -3.75 -10.78
N VAL A 136 -6.21 -3.13 -9.75
CA VAL A 136 -6.21 -1.66 -9.62
C VAL A 136 -5.32 -1.01 -10.67
N LEU A 137 -4.07 -1.44 -10.79
CA LEU A 137 -3.05 -0.75 -11.61
C LEU A 137 -3.14 -1.02 -13.12
N TYR A 138 -3.84 -2.07 -13.55
CA TYR A 138 -4.05 -2.36 -14.97
C TYR A 138 -5.51 -2.19 -15.43
N SER A 139 -6.41 -1.75 -14.55
CA SER A 139 -7.79 -1.46 -14.94
C SER A 139 -7.86 -0.15 -15.72
N SER A 140 -8.59 -0.16 -16.83
CA SER A 140 -8.97 1.06 -17.56
C SER A 140 -10.19 1.77 -16.96
N ALA A 141 -10.92 1.10 -16.05
CA ALA A 141 -12.08 1.69 -15.38
C ALA A 141 -11.66 2.73 -14.34
N ALA A 142 -12.47 3.78 -14.17
CA ALA A 142 -12.25 4.82 -13.16
C ALA A 142 -12.29 4.27 -11.72
N ALA A 143 -13.11 3.24 -11.46
CA ALA A 143 -13.15 2.56 -10.18
C ALA A 143 -13.51 1.07 -10.33
N ILE A 144 -13.02 0.26 -9.39
CA ILE A 144 -13.31 -1.17 -9.30
C ILE A 144 -13.99 -1.51 -7.98
N ARG A 145 -14.70 -2.64 -7.96
CA ARG A 145 -15.26 -3.23 -6.73
C ARG A 145 -14.28 -4.28 -6.20
N PRO A 146 -13.71 -4.12 -4.98
CA PRO A 146 -12.77 -5.10 -4.42
C PRO A 146 -13.50 -6.32 -3.83
N ARG A 147 -14.32 -7.00 -4.65
CA ARG A 147 -15.22 -8.09 -4.22
C ARG A 147 -14.49 -9.24 -3.52
N ALA A 148 -13.36 -9.69 -4.08
CA ALA A 148 -12.56 -10.77 -3.50
C ALA A 148 -12.04 -10.39 -2.11
N VAL A 149 -11.50 -9.18 -1.98
CA VAL A 149 -11.02 -8.66 -0.71
C VAL A 149 -12.17 -8.54 0.31
N ILE A 150 -13.32 -8.00 -0.09
CA ILE A 150 -14.46 -7.85 0.82
C ILE A 150 -15.00 -9.21 1.27
N ARG A 151 -15.18 -10.16 0.35
CA ARG A 151 -15.69 -11.52 0.66
C ARG A 151 -14.73 -12.26 1.57
N ASP A 152 -13.46 -12.30 1.20
CA ASP A 152 -12.48 -13.20 1.80
C ASP A 152 -11.89 -12.60 3.09
N LEU A 153 -11.84 -11.27 3.21
CA LEU A 153 -11.44 -10.60 4.45
C LEU A 153 -12.58 -10.53 5.46
N LYS A 154 -13.78 -10.05 5.10
CA LYS A 154 -14.88 -9.97 6.08
C LYS A 154 -15.28 -11.33 6.67
N CYS A 155 -15.07 -12.43 5.94
CA CYS A 155 -15.53 -13.76 6.37
C CYS A 155 -14.60 -14.45 7.39
N LYS A 156 -13.30 -14.16 7.43
CA LYS A 156 -12.34 -14.92 8.25
C LYS A 156 -11.81 -14.11 9.42
N GLN A 157 -12.52 -14.18 10.56
CA GLN A 157 -12.13 -13.94 11.97
C GLN A 157 -11.26 -12.72 12.37
N CYS A 158 -10.61 -12.00 11.47
CA CYS A 158 -9.79 -10.82 11.78
C CYS A 158 -10.63 -9.55 11.90
N PHE A 159 -11.85 -9.53 11.37
CA PHE A 159 -12.65 -8.31 11.22
C PHE A 159 -14.08 -8.43 11.76
N ASN A 160 -14.42 -9.54 12.40
CA ASN A 160 -15.73 -9.80 12.99
C ASN A 160 -15.75 -9.46 14.49
N ARG A 161 -15.46 -8.19 14.83
CA ARG A 161 -16.03 -7.63 16.07
C ARG A 161 -17.34 -6.94 15.68
N PRO A 162 -18.50 -7.51 16.06
CA PRO A 162 -19.81 -6.96 15.69
C PRO A 162 -20.09 -5.56 16.27
N ASP A 163 -19.24 -5.09 17.19
CA ASP A 163 -19.55 -3.96 18.06
C ASP A 163 -18.71 -2.70 17.74
N PHE A 164 -17.74 -2.79 16.82
CA PHE A 164 -16.89 -1.66 16.45
C PHE A 164 -16.73 -1.53 14.93
N PRO A 165 -17.34 -0.51 14.30
CA PRO A 165 -17.18 -0.26 12.88
C PRO A 165 -15.71 -0.06 12.50
N GLY A 166 -15.15 -1.03 11.77
CA GLY A 166 -14.04 -0.86 10.83
C GLY A 166 -12.93 0.09 11.23
N ASP A 167 -12.12 -0.28 12.22
CA ASP A 167 -10.87 0.43 12.46
C ASP A 167 -9.90 0.16 11.31
N ALA A 168 -9.52 1.22 10.59
CA ALA A 168 -8.55 1.16 9.50
C ALA A 168 -7.18 0.65 10.00
N TYR A 169 -6.83 0.98 11.24
CA TYR A 169 -5.59 0.54 11.87
C TYR A 169 -5.58 -0.97 12.12
N GLU A 170 -6.61 -1.52 12.79
CA GLU A 170 -6.76 -2.97 12.93
C GLU A 170 -6.81 -3.65 11.57
N PHE A 171 -7.49 -3.04 10.58
CA PHE A 171 -7.53 -3.58 9.24
C PHE A 171 -6.14 -3.70 8.62
N LEU A 172 -5.33 -2.65 8.70
CA LEU A 172 -3.95 -2.63 8.24
C LEU A 172 -3.10 -3.68 8.98
N ARG A 173 -3.16 -3.69 10.31
CA ARG A 173 -2.39 -4.61 11.16
C ARG A 173 -2.67 -6.07 10.82
N CYS A 174 -3.95 -6.45 10.77
CA CYS A 174 -4.35 -7.80 10.38
C CYS A 174 -3.91 -8.16 8.96
N THR A 175 -4.01 -7.20 8.02
CA THR A 175 -3.63 -7.41 6.63
C THR A 175 -2.14 -7.68 6.48
N VAL A 176 -1.29 -6.83 7.07
CA VAL A 176 0.17 -6.97 7.02
C VAL A 176 0.63 -8.23 7.74
N ASN A 177 0.07 -8.51 8.94
CA ASN A 177 0.40 -9.74 9.67
C ASN A 177 0.02 -11.00 8.87
N ALA A 178 -1.14 -11.01 8.21
CA ALA A 178 -1.55 -12.13 7.37
C ALA A 178 -0.65 -12.29 6.12
N MET A 179 -0.21 -11.18 5.50
CA MET A 179 0.79 -11.21 4.43
C MET A 179 2.11 -11.83 4.91
N GLN A 180 2.62 -11.38 6.06
CA GLN A 180 3.84 -11.92 6.65
C GLN A 180 3.74 -13.41 6.97
N ARG A 181 2.63 -13.84 7.58
CA ARG A 181 2.37 -15.26 7.86
C ARG A 181 2.34 -16.09 6.58
N ALA A 182 1.71 -15.59 5.52
CA ALA A 182 1.68 -16.29 4.23
C ALA A 182 3.11 -16.49 3.68
N CYS A 183 3.96 -15.45 3.72
CA CYS A 183 5.36 -15.56 3.30
C CYS A 183 6.16 -16.57 4.13
N LEU A 184 5.91 -16.65 5.44
CA LEU A 184 6.59 -17.60 6.33
C LEU A 184 6.15 -19.05 6.11
N THR A 185 4.87 -19.30 5.84
CA THR A 185 4.37 -20.66 5.61
C THR A 185 4.87 -21.28 4.30
N GLY A 186 5.12 -20.47 3.27
CA GLY A 186 5.71 -20.92 2.00
C GLY A 186 7.24 -21.11 2.05
N SER A 187 7.87 -20.77 3.17
CA SER A 187 9.33 -20.76 3.33
C SER A 187 9.88 -22.00 4.05
N ARG A 188 9.08 -23.06 4.22
CA ARG A 188 9.48 -24.34 4.85
C ARG A 188 10.11 -25.32 3.87
N GLU A 189 11.05 -24.81 3.07
CA GLU A 189 12.00 -25.60 2.27
C GLU A 189 13.40 -25.12 2.67
#